data_AF-A0A1W9ZUA6-F1
#
_entry.id   AF-A0A1W9ZUA6-F1
#
_cell.length_a   1.000
_cell.length_b   1.000
_cell.length_c   1.000
_cell.angle_alpha   90.00
_cell.angle_beta   90.00
_cell.angle_gamma   90.00
#
_symmetry.space_group_name_H-M   'P 1'
#
loop_
_entity.id
_entity.type
_entity.pdbx_description
1 polymer ?
#
loop_
_entity_poly.entity_id
_entity_poly.type
_entity_poly.pdbx_seq_one_letter_code
_entity_poly.pdbx_strand_id
1 'polypeptide(L)'
;MSGFRCTALAALTATSLSTSLCLAGAASAGDTATWNGDYILTLSANAKTGTSIAASQPEPAKQISVSMSSTCATGVCIATVNNPAPPKNDSMPKSIEFVWNGAQWVRQMEWKWDCLLPDGTVEYDPAKSTSVYTPGQNGTFTGLFHTDIFSGACQGSVEMPLSAKPAPSAASRIPVN
;
A
#
# COMPACT_ATOMS: atom_id res chain seq x y z
N MET A 1 10.49 74.06 50.71
CA MET A 1 10.71 72.93 51.62
C MET A 1 10.34 71.65 50.89
N SER A 2 11.24 70.67 50.98
CA SER A 2 11.27 69.38 50.26
C SER A 2 10.08 68.47 50.59
N GLY A 3 9.72 67.58 49.66
CA GLY A 3 8.89 66.41 49.94
C GLY A 3 8.60 65.58 48.68
N PHE A 4 9.26 64.43 48.57
CA PHE A 4 9.36 63.55 47.39
C PHE A 4 8.10 62.74 47.05
N ARG A 5 8.00 62.39 45.75
CA ARG A 5 7.02 61.47 45.14
C ARG A 5 7.28 60.00 45.49
N CYS A 6 6.23 59.18 45.54
CA CYS A 6 6.31 57.76 45.13
C CYS A 6 4.95 57.26 44.61
N THR A 7 4.99 56.78 43.37
CA THR A 7 3.94 56.16 42.54
C THR A 7 3.71 54.69 42.88
N ALA A 8 2.48 54.19 42.73
CA ALA A 8 2.16 52.97 41.96
C ALA A 8 0.65 52.66 41.95
N LEU A 9 0.11 52.44 40.75
CA LEU A 9 -1.21 51.87 40.47
C LEU A 9 -1.19 50.33 40.63
N ALA A 10 -2.31 49.73 41.02
CA ALA A 10 -2.59 48.31 40.76
C ALA A 10 -4.04 48.15 40.28
N ALA A 11 -4.18 47.64 39.05
CA ALA A 11 -5.41 47.45 38.32
C ALA A 11 -6.05 46.08 38.61
N LEU A 12 -7.39 46.04 38.54
CA LEU A 12 -8.24 44.85 38.63
C LEU A 12 -8.28 44.10 37.30
N THR A 13 -8.08 42.78 37.28
CA THR A 13 -8.44 41.92 36.14
C THR A 13 -9.10 40.63 36.61
N ALA A 14 -10.33 40.41 36.15
CA ALA A 14 -11.10 39.19 36.35
C ALA A 14 -10.79 38.19 35.22
N THR A 15 -10.46 36.94 35.57
CA THR A 15 -10.14 35.86 34.63
C THR A 15 -11.38 35.01 34.34
N SER A 16 -11.82 35.03 33.08
CA SER A 16 -12.87 34.15 32.53
C SER A 16 -12.29 32.78 32.16
N LEU A 17 -12.85 31.69 32.70
CA LEU A 17 -12.55 30.32 32.26
C LEU A 17 -13.32 30.00 30.95
N SER A 18 -12.60 29.91 29.84
CA SER A 18 -13.11 29.37 28.58
C SER A 18 -12.83 27.87 28.52
N THR A 19 -13.86 27.04 28.65
CA THR A 19 -13.81 25.60 28.38
C THR A 19 -13.81 25.35 26.87
N SER A 20 -12.64 25.03 26.32
CA SER A 20 -12.51 24.53 24.94
C SER A 20 -12.91 23.05 24.89
N LEU A 21 -14.10 22.76 24.34
CA LEU A 21 -14.44 21.41 23.91
C LEU A 21 -13.69 21.10 22.61
N CYS A 22 -12.67 20.25 22.68
CA CYS A 22 -12.07 19.64 21.50
C CYS A 22 -13.08 18.66 20.88
N LEU A 23 -13.83 19.09 19.86
CA LEU A 23 -14.47 18.15 18.93
C LEU A 23 -13.37 17.52 18.08
N ALA A 24 -12.91 16.33 18.45
CA ALA A 24 -12.18 15.46 17.54
C ALA A 24 -13.16 14.99 16.47
N GLY A 25 -13.07 15.56 15.26
CA GLY A 25 -13.83 15.07 14.11
C GLY A 25 -13.47 13.62 13.84
N ALA A 26 -14.47 12.74 13.79
CA ALA A 26 -14.28 11.41 13.23
C ALA A 26 -13.93 11.59 11.74
N ALA A 27 -12.65 11.43 11.40
CA ALA A 27 -12.24 11.35 10.01
C ALA A 27 -12.90 10.12 9.40
N SER A 28 -13.91 10.33 8.55
CA SER A 28 -14.55 9.26 7.79
C SER A 28 -13.48 8.55 6.97
N ALA A 29 -13.32 7.24 7.19
CA ALA A 29 -12.38 6.39 6.43
C ALA A 29 -12.61 6.43 4.91
N GLY A 30 -13.75 6.96 4.45
CA GLY A 30 -14.14 7.01 3.04
C GLY A 30 -13.32 7.96 2.16
N ASP A 31 -12.86 9.11 2.68
CA ASP A 31 -12.19 10.10 1.83
C ASP A 31 -10.71 9.77 1.58
N THR A 32 -10.09 8.97 2.46
CA THR A 32 -8.66 8.59 2.37
C THR A 32 -8.45 7.19 1.78
N ALA A 33 -9.41 6.27 1.94
CA ALA A 33 -9.33 4.89 1.43
C ALA A 33 -9.90 4.78 0.01
N THR A 34 -9.31 5.50 -0.95
CA THR A 34 -9.73 5.47 -2.36
C THR A 34 -8.60 4.94 -3.25
N TRP A 35 -8.92 3.93 -4.08
CA TRP A 35 -8.03 3.44 -5.14
C TRP A 35 -8.85 3.10 -6.39
N ASN A 36 -9.04 4.11 -7.26
CA ASN A 36 -9.86 4.02 -8.46
C ASN A 36 -9.09 4.47 -9.70
N GLY A 37 -9.40 3.87 -10.85
CA GLY A 37 -8.88 4.24 -12.17
C GLY A 37 -7.89 3.24 -12.75
N ASP A 38 -7.26 3.62 -13.85
CA ASP A 38 -6.29 2.75 -14.53
C ASP A 38 -4.88 2.98 -13.98
N TYR A 39 -4.17 1.89 -13.70
CA TYR A 39 -2.83 1.90 -13.12
C TYR A 39 -1.89 0.97 -13.85
N ILE A 40 -0.61 1.33 -13.84
CA ILE A 40 0.49 0.41 -14.09
C ILE A 40 1.01 -0.04 -12.72
N LEU A 41 0.79 -1.31 -12.39
CA LEU A 41 1.38 -1.96 -11.23
C LEU A 41 2.72 -2.56 -11.62
N THR A 42 3.74 -2.34 -10.80
CA THR A 42 5.08 -2.88 -10.97
C THR A 42 5.45 -3.74 -9.78
N LEU A 43 5.87 -4.98 -10.05
CA LEU A 43 6.59 -5.85 -9.12
C LEU A 43 8.06 -5.84 -9.52
N SER A 44 8.91 -5.25 -8.68
CA SER A 44 10.35 -5.13 -8.93
C SER A 44 11.10 -6.42 -8.56
N ALA A 45 10.81 -7.52 -9.26
CA ALA A 45 11.44 -8.81 -9.03
C ALA A 45 12.97 -8.81 -9.28
N ASN A 46 13.45 -7.82 -10.04
CA ASN A 46 14.88 -7.56 -10.25
C ASN A 46 15.59 -6.94 -9.03
N ALA A 47 14.83 -6.50 -8.03
CA ALA A 47 15.32 -5.93 -6.78
C ALA A 47 14.88 -6.79 -5.58
N LYS A 48 14.67 -8.10 -5.80
CA LYS A 48 14.20 -8.99 -4.75
C LYS A 48 15.31 -9.34 -3.76
N THR A 49 14.91 -9.52 -2.50
CA THR A 49 15.77 -9.87 -1.37
C THR A 49 15.10 -10.98 -0.55
N GLY A 50 15.81 -11.56 0.40
CA GLY A 50 15.25 -12.58 1.29
C GLY A 50 16.22 -13.73 1.56
N THR A 51 15.74 -14.75 2.27
CA THR A 51 16.53 -15.91 2.69
C THR A 51 16.37 -17.13 1.78
N SER A 52 15.32 -17.16 0.94
CA SER A 52 15.08 -18.23 -0.02
C SER A 52 16.10 -18.19 -1.17
N ILE A 53 16.42 -19.35 -1.76
CA ILE A 53 17.17 -19.40 -3.03
C ILE A 53 16.43 -18.65 -4.15
N ALA A 54 15.09 -18.59 -4.11
CA ALA A 54 14.31 -17.83 -5.08
C ALA A 54 14.63 -16.33 -5.05
N ALA A 55 15.08 -15.78 -3.91
CA ALA A 55 15.46 -14.38 -3.78
C ALA A 55 16.80 -14.03 -4.45
N SER A 56 17.70 -14.99 -4.63
CA SER A 56 18.99 -14.74 -5.30
C SER A 56 18.94 -14.94 -6.82
N GLN A 57 17.85 -15.51 -7.34
CA GLN A 57 17.70 -15.79 -8.76
C GLN A 57 17.39 -14.53 -9.58
N PRO A 58 18.11 -14.25 -10.68
CA PRO A 58 17.77 -13.13 -11.54
C PRO A 58 16.36 -13.23 -12.12
N GLU A 59 15.56 -12.17 -11.99
CA GLU A 59 14.23 -12.08 -12.60
C GLU A 59 13.95 -10.64 -13.03
N PRO A 60 13.40 -10.38 -14.23
CA PRO A 60 13.06 -9.01 -14.64
C PRO A 60 11.87 -8.47 -13.83
N ALA A 61 11.81 -7.15 -13.68
CA ALA A 61 10.60 -6.50 -13.15
C ALA A 61 9.38 -6.86 -14.02
N LYS A 62 8.24 -7.07 -13.39
CA LYS A 62 6.96 -7.32 -14.06
C LYS A 62 6.08 -6.09 -13.96
N GLN A 63 5.46 -5.71 -15.06
CA GLN A 63 4.48 -4.63 -15.11
C GLN A 63 3.16 -5.14 -15.67
N ILE A 64 2.06 -4.70 -15.08
CA ILE A 64 0.72 -4.98 -15.56
C ILE A 64 -0.11 -3.71 -15.56
N SER A 65 -0.89 -3.51 -16.62
CA SER A 65 -1.92 -2.48 -16.68
C SER A 65 -3.21 -3.06 -16.14
N VAL A 66 -3.82 -2.39 -15.15
CA VAL A 66 -5.05 -2.83 -14.50
C VAL A 66 -6.01 -1.67 -14.34
N SER A 67 -7.29 -1.98 -14.28
CA SER A 67 -8.31 -1.04 -13.82
C SER A 67 -8.67 -1.39 -12.37
N MET A 68 -8.64 -0.39 -11.49
CA MET A 68 -8.93 -0.52 -10.07
C MET A 68 -10.27 0.12 -9.74
N SER A 69 -11.04 -0.53 -8.87
CA SER A 69 -12.20 0.08 -8.22
C SER A 69 -12.15 -0.14 -6.71
N SER A 70 -12.60 0.81 -5.91
CA SER A 70 -12.66 0.65 -4.45
C SER A 70 -14.03 1.05 -3.89
N THR A 71 -14.53 0.26 -2.94
CA THR A 71 -15.80 0.54 -2.25
C THR A 71 -15.60 0.48 -0.74
N CYS A 72 -16.26 1.37 -0.01
CA CYS A 72 -16.27 1.40 1.45
C CYS A 72 -17.70 1.17 1.95
N ALA A 73 -17.93 0.05 2.63
CA ALA A 73 -19.21 -0.29 3.22
C ALA A 73 -19.02 -0.74 4.66
N THR A 74 -19.89 -0.25 5.57
CA THR A 74 -19.88 -0.67 6.99
C THR A 74 -18.51 -0.58 7.69
N GLY A 75 -17.69 0.42 7.33
CA GLY A 75 -16.36 0.63 7.91
C GLY A 75 -15.24 -0.23 7.32
N VAL A 76 -15.53 -1.06 6.32
CA VAL A 76 -14.53 -1.85 5.57
C VAL A 76 -14.41 -1.29 4.17
N CYS A 77 -13.18 -1.01 3.73
CA CYS A 77 -12.89 -0.60 2.36
C CYS A 77 -12.14 -1.69 1.64
N ILE A 78 -12.60 -2.02 0.42
CA ILE A 78 -12.02 -3.05 -0.44
C ILE A 78 -11.71 -2.41 -1.79
N ALA A 79 -10.47 -2.56 -2.25
CA ALA A 79 -10.05 -2.23 -3.61
C ALA A 79 -9.89 -3.51 -4.43
N THR A 80 -10.42 -3.53 -5.64
CA THR A 80 -10.51 -4.70 -6.51
C THR A 80 -9.87 -4.38 -7.85
N VAL A 81 -9.04 -5.31 -8.35
CA VAL A 81 -8.62 -5.31 -9.76
C VAL A 81 -9.81 -5.79 -10.60
N ASN A 82 -10.26 -4.95 -11.52
CA ASN A 82 -11.37 -5.27 -12.41
C ASN A 82 -10.88 -6.22 -13.52
N ASN A 83 -11.62 -7.31 -13.76
CA ASN A 83 -11.32 -8.31 -14.81
C ASN A 83 -9.85 -8.77 -14.80
N PRO A 84 -9.35 -9.32 -13.67
CA PRO A 84 -7.97 -9.75 -13.58
C PRO A 84 -7.68 -10.84 -14.62
N ALA A 85 -6.45 -10.89 -15.12
CA ALA A 85 -6.00 -12.01 -15.93
C ALA A 85 -6.14 -13.33 -15.14
N PRO A 86 -6.33 -14.48 -15.83
CA PRO A 86 -6.38 -15.77 -15.17
C PRO A 86 -5.18 -15.99 -14.25
N PRO A 87 -5.37 -16.62 -13.09
CA PRO A 87 -4.27 -16.92 -12.17
C PRO A 87 -3.24 -17.82 -12.87
N LYS A 88 -1.99 -17.72 -12.41
CA LYS A 88 -0.88 -18.52 -12.96
C LYS A 88 -1.09 -20.02 -12.77
N ASN A 89 -1.69 -20.40 -11.64
CA ASN A 89 -2.02 -21.77 -11.29
C ASN A 89 -3.27 -21.81 -10.40
N ASP A 90 -3.85 -23.00 -10.24
CA ASP A 90 -5.11 -23.20 -9.51
C ASP A 90 -5.01 -22.96 -7.99
N SER A 91 -3.80 -22.82 -7.44
CA SER A 91 -3.62 -22.49 -6.02
C SER A 91 -3.85 -21.01 -5.72
N MET A 92 -3.85 -20.14 -6.73
CA MET A 92 -4.02 -18.71 -6.55
C MET A 92 -5.50 -18.30 -6.61
N PRO A 93 -5.94 -17.34 -5.77
CA PRO A 93 -7.28 -16.76 -5.88
C PRO A 93 -7.50 -16.12 -7.25
N LYS A 94 -8.71 -16.30 -7.81
CA LYS A 94 -9.14 -15.68 -9.07
C LYS A 94 -9.36 -14.17 -8.93
N SER A 95 -9.81 -13.71 -7.76
CA SER A 95 -9.97 -12.29 -7.46
C SER A 95 -8.66 -11.70 -6.90
N ILE A 96 -8.45 -10.42 -7.19
CA ILE A 96 -7.36 -9.64 -6.61
C ILE A 96 -8.00 -8.47 -5.86
N GLU A 97 -8.09 -8.63 -4.54
CA GLU A 97 -8.73 -7.69 -3.62
C GLU A 97 -7.73 -7.26 -2.54
N PHE A 98 -7.78 -5.98 -2.18
CA PHE A 98 -6.98 -5.39 -1.13
C PHE A 98 -7.92 -4.76 -0.10
N VAL A 99 -7.68 -5.05 1.18
CA VAL A 99 -8.44 -4.49 2.29
C VAL A 99 -7.67 -3.31 2.87
N TRP A 100 -8.38 -2.21 3.11
CA TRP A 100 -7.80 -1.05 3.79
C TRP A 100 -7.61 -1.33 5.28
N ASN A 101 -6.41 -1.09 5.80
CA ASN A 101 -6.11 -1.28 7.23
C ASN A 101 -6.10 0.03 8.05
N GLY A 102 -6.51 1.15 7.46
CA GLY A 102 -6.43 2.49 8.06
C GLY A 102 -5.31 3.37 7.48
N ALA A 103 -4.30 2.77 6.85
CA ALA A 103 -3.17 3.49 6.24
C ALA A 103 -2.68 2.89 4.91
N GLN A 104 -2.93 1.61 4.67
CA GLN A 104 -2.40 0.85 3.55
C GLN A 104 -3.45 -0.13 3.02
N TRP A 105 -3.35 -0.44 1.73
CA TRP A 105 -4.09 -1.49 1.06
C TRP A 105 -3.32 -2.81 1.16
N VAL A 106 -3.94 -3.81 1.78
CA VAL A 106 -3.29 -5.09 2.09
C VAL A 106 -4.02 -6.23 1.40
N ARG A 107 -3.27 -7.11 0.73
CA ARG A 107 -3.77 -8.38 0.21
C ARG A 107 -2.93 -9.51 0.77
N GLN A 108 -3.60 -10.56 1.25
CA GLN A 108 -2.95 -11.81 1.66
C GLN A 108 -3.45 -12.95 0.79
N MET A 109 -2.57 -13.90 0.48
CA MET A 109 -2.94 -15.15 -0.19
C MET A 109 -2.04 -16.29 0.26
N GLU A 110 -2.60 -17.48 0.35
CA GLU A 110 -1.85 -18.74 0.39
C GLU A 110 -1.87 -19.35 -1.01
N TRP A 111 -0.74 -19.88 -1.45
CA TRP A 111 -0.56 -20.42 -2.80
C TRP A 111 0.67 -21.34 -2.82
N LYS A 112 0.99 -21.92 -3.97
CA LYS A 112 2.23 -22.66 -4.19
C LYS A 112 3.21 -21.83 -5.02
N TRP A 113 4.36 -21.52 -4.43
CA TRP A 113 5.48 -20.86 -5.08
C TRP A 113 6.11 -21.77 -6.13
N ASP A 114 6.27 -21.26 -7.34
CA ASP A 114 6.97 -21.95 -8.42
C ASP A 114 8.50 -21.82 -8.19
N CYS A 115 9.07 -22.79 -7.49
CA CYS A 115 10.49 -22.86 -7.16
C CYS A 115 11.29 -23.42 -8.35
N LEU A 116 11.90 -22.56 -9.15
CA LEU A 116 12.81 -22.99 -10.22
C LEU A 116 14.14 -23.43 -9.60
N LEU A 117 14.55 -24.68 -9.82
CA LEU A 117 15.81 -25.23 -9.32
C LEU A 117 16.95 -25.03 -10.32
N PRO A 118 18.23 -25.11 -9.88
CA PRO A 118 19.38 -24.94 -10.77
C PRO A 118 19.46 -25.93 -11.94
N ASP A 119 18.83 -27.09 -11.81
CA ASP A 119 18.73 -28.11 -12.87
C ASP A 119 17.59 -27.84 -13.88
N GLY A 120 16.84 -26.74 -13.68
CA GLY A 120 15.73 -26.32 -14.53
C GLY A 120 14.39 -26.95 -14.17
N THR A 121 14.32 -27.82 -13.16
CA THR A 121 13.05 -28.36 -12.67
C THR A 121 12.30 -27.33 -11.84
N VAL A 122 10.97 -27.48 -11.74
CA VAL A 122 10.12 -26.59 -10.94
C VAL A 122 9.44 -27.41 -9.84
N GLU A 123 9.69 -27.04 -8.60
CA GLU A 123 8.94 -27.51 -7.42
C GLU A 123 7.83 -26.51 -7.08
N TYR A 124 6.76 -26.97 -6.45
CA TYR A 124 5.61 -26.14 -6.07
C TYR A 124 5.49 -26.09 -4.55
N ASP A 125 6.16 -25.12 -3.94
CA ASP A 125 6.36 -25.03 -2.50
C ASP A 125 5.23 -24.24 -1.83
N PRO A 126 4.63 -24.72 -0.73
CA PRO A 126 3.55 -24.02 -0.05
C PRO A 126 4.05 -22.68 0.52
N ALA A 127 3.31 -21.61 0.27
CA ALA A 127 3.72 -20.26 0.61
C ALA A 127 2.54 -19.35 0.99
N LYS A 128 2.84 -18.29 1.73
CA LYS A 128 1.92 -17.18 2.00
C LYS A 128 2.55 -15.88 1.54
N SER A 129 1.81 -15.12 0.74
CA SER A 129 2.24 -13.79 0.30
C SER A 129 1.35 -12.70 0.87
N THR A 130 1.98 -11.58 1.21
CA THR A 130 1.33 -10.33 1.59
C THR A 130 1.80 -9.22 0.65
N SER A 131 0.86 -8.62 -0.07
CA SER A 131 1.09 -7.39 -0.83
C SER A 131 0.58 -6.20 -0.02
N VAL A 132 1.40 -5.18 0.14
CA VAL A 132 1.02 -3.93 0.81
C VAL A 132 1.28 -2.76 -0.11
N TYR A 133 0.29 -1.89 -0.31
CA TYR A 133 0.42 -0.63 -1.03
C TYR A 133 0.05 0.54 -0.12
N THR A 134 0.96 1.50 0.00
CA THR A 134 0.79 2.75 0.75
C THR A 134 0.48 3.87 -0.24
N PRO A 135 -0.62 4.62 -0.07
CA PRO A 135 -0.89 5.79 -0.90
C PRO A 135 0.22 6.84 -0.76
N GLY A 136 0.63 7.39 -1.89
CA GLY A 136 1.55 8.51 -2.02
C GLY A 136 0.89 9.71 -2.69
N GLN A 137 1.71 10.69 -3.08
CA GLN A 137 1.23 11.87 -3.80
C GLN A 137 0.80 11.54 -5.23
N ASN A 138 -0.08 12.36 -5.80
CA ASN A 138 -0.51 12.28 -7.20
C ASN A 138 -1.06 10.89 -7.60
N GLY A 139 -1.74 10.21 -6.68
CA GLY A 139 -2.30 8.87 -6.90
C GLY A 139 -1.26 7.77 -7.04
N THR A 140 0.01 8.01 -6.73
CA THR A 140 1.02 6.94 -6.74
C THR A 140 0.91 6.07 -5.50
N PHE A 141 1.40 4.84 -5.58
CA PHE A 141 1.53 3.95 -4.43
C PHE A 141 2.92 3.32 -4.43
N THR A 142 3.46 3.12 -3.24
CA THR A 142 4.68 2.34 -3.01
C THR A 142 4.38 1.23 -2.01
N GLY A 143 5.13 0.14 -2.08
CA GLY A 143 4.75 -1.04 -1.36
C GLY A 143 5.79 -2.14 -1.32
N LEU A 144 5.38 -3.26 -0.75
CA LEU A 144 6.18 -4.46 -0.64
C LEU A 144 5.31 -5.69 -0.88
N PHE A 145 5.87 -6.64 -1.62
CA PHE A 145 5.38 -8.00 -1.73
C PHE A 145 6.29 -8.89 -0.90
N HIS A 146 5.80 -9.35 0.24
CA HIS A 146 6.52 -10.28 1.11
C HIS A 146 5.94 -11.67 0.94
N THR A 147 6.79 -12.69 0.86
CA THR A 147 6.38 -14.09 0.79
C THR A 147 7.19 -14.93 1.76
N ASP A 148 6.48 -15.70 2.59
CA ASP A 148 7.03 -16.80 3.38
C ASP A 148 6.79 -18.11 2.63
N ILE A 149 7.86 -18.86 2.33
CA ILE A 149 7.82 -20.18 1.73
C ILE A 149 8.10 -21.19 2.84
N PHE A 150 7.10 -22.03 3.15
CA PHE A 150 7.06 -22.78 4.40
C PHE A 150 7.96 -24.01 4.41
N SER A 151 8.14 -24.65 3.25
CA SER A 151 8.88 -25.90 3.10
C SER A 151 9.36 -26.06 1.65
N GLY A 152 10.13 -27.13 1.38
CA GLY A 152 10.64 -27.44 0.05
C GLY A 152 11.98 -26.75 -0.23
N ALA A 153 12.47 -26.88 -1.45
CA ALA A 153 13.78 -26.38 -1.83
C ALA A 153 13.88 -24.84 -1.77
N CYS A 154 12.77 -24.12 -1.96
CA CYS A 154 12.72 -22.67 -1.84
C CYS A 154 12.32 -22.17 -0.44
N GLN A 155 12.32 -23.02 0.59
CA GLN A 155 12.02 -22.58 1.96
C GLN A 155 12.80 -21.31 2.35
N GLY A 156 12.11 -20.34 2.96
CA GLY A 156 12.66 -19.05 3.34
C GLY A 156 11.73 -17.89 2.96
N SER A 157 12.29 -16.68 2.90
CA SER A 157 11.53 -15.48 2.54
C SER A 157 11.94 -14.90 1.20
N VAL A 158 11.00 -14.21 0.55
CA VAL A 158 11.21 -13.36 -0.63
C VAL A 158 10.50 -12.04 -0.43
N GLU A 159 11.21 -10.94 -0.65
CA GLU A 159 10.68 -9.58 -0.61
C GLU A 159 10.93 -8.89 -1.95
N MET A 160 9.89 -8.23 -2.48
CA MET A 160 9.96 -7.51 -3.74
C MET A 160 9.29 -6.14 -3.60
N PRO A 161 9.95 -5.03 -3.96
CA PRO A 161 9.32 -3.73 -3.98
C PRO A 161 8.13 -3.69 -4.94
N LEU A 162 7.05 -3.05 -4.51
CA LEU A 162 5.86 -2.78 -5.32
C LEU A 162 5.74 -1.28 -5.60
N SER A 163 5.19 -0.96 -6.76
CA SER A 163 4.66 0.38 -7.01
C SER A 163 3.41 0.32 -7.88
N ALA A 164 2.55 1.34 -7.75
CA ALA A 164 1.47 1.60 -8.67
C ALA A 164 1.51 3.06 -9.09
N LYS A 165 1.36 3.32 -10.38
CA LYS A 165 1.26 4.68 -10.92
C LYS A 165 0.03 4.79 -11.81
N PRO A 166 -0.69 5.93 -11.80
CA PRO A 166 -1.75 6.15 -12.75
C PRO A 166 -1.25 5.88 -14.18
N ALA A 167 -2.02 5.10 -14.94
CA ALA A 167 -1.71 4.86 -16.33
C ALA A 167 -1.92 6.16 -17.13
N PRO A 168 -1.11 6.41 -18.19
CA PRO A 168 -1.37 7.52 -19.09
C PRO A 168 -2.78 7.40 -19.66
N SER A 169 -3.59 8.44 -19.50
CA SER A 169 -4.92 8.47 -20.11
C SER A 169 -4.80 8.32 -21.62
N ALA A 170 -5.80 7.69 -22.27
CA ALA A 170 -5.84 7.61 -23.73
C ALA A 170 -5.78 9.01 -24.38
N ALA A 171 -6.29 10.06 -23.71
CA ALA A 171 -6.24 11.45 -24.16
C ALA A 171 -4.83 12.07 -24.17
N SER A 172 -3.87 11.53 -23.39
CA SER A 172 -2.49 12.00 -23.38
C SER A 172 -1.62 11.40 -24.50
N ARG A 173 -2.20 10.53 -25.35
CA ARG A 173 -1.54 9.88 -26.50
C ARG A 173 -1.95 10.52 -27.83
N ILE A 174 -2.03 11.85 -27.89
CA ILE A 174 -2.05 12.53 -29.20
C ILE A 174 -0.61 12.57 -29.70
N PRO A 175 -0.26 11.86 -30.79
CA PRO A 175 1.03 12.06 -31.43
C PRO A 175 1.06 13.48 -32.00
N VAL A 176 2.00 14.29 -31.52
CA VAL A 176 2.37 15.54 -32.22
C VAL A 176 3.07 15.08 -33.50
N ASN A 177 2.39 15.22 -34.63
CA ASN A 177 2.98 15.08 -35.95
C ASN A 177 3.49 16.45 -36.43
#